data_AF-A0A3C0GIT9-F1
#
_entry.id   AF-A0A3C0GIT9-F1
#
_cell.length_a   1.000
_cell.length_b   1.000
_cell.length_c   1.000
_cell.angle_alpha   90.00
_cell.angle_beta   90.00
_cell.angle_gamma   90.00
#
_symmetry.space_group_name_H-M   'P 1'
#
loop_
_entity.id
_entity.type
_entity.pdbx_description
1 polymer ?
#
loop_
_entity_poly.entity_id
_entity_poly.type
_entity_poly.pdbx_seq_one_letter_code
_entity_poly.pdbx_strand_id
1 'polypeptide(L)'
;MSEEKKVKWLHEFEVNKTVKKEVSEDGKDESGEPIKITKQIEEKVPVKFCLKRPNRRLYEDADLFYGVRLSEGIKEGLLTKTLLAKRFSNDGGTMSESEKDNYATAYEKLAAVENKIQRAQINLEKISEKEKTEKIRELMKEAIELRYDLQSIENEQSSLFDQTAESRAKNKTILWWVLFLSFMDEEGERVPVFGDGIYEEKLAKYDEYEEDDNLFWNEAIRKLAYYVSFWESGQVESPEDFQGIDNIFAEAEKTETEEGENPKPKAKKRAPKKKAKAVAGN
;
A
#
# COMPACT_ATOMS: atom_id res chain seq x y z
N MET A 1 -1.74 -42.90 -12.61
CA MET A 1 -2.89 -42.00 -12.43
C MET A 1 -2.55 -41.08 -11.26
N SER A 2 -1.74 -40.06 -11.52
CA SER A 2 -1.37 -39.05 -10.54
C SER A 2 -2.54 -38.09 -10.39
N GLU A 3 -3.18 -38.08 -9.23
CA GLU A 3 -4.12 -37.03 -8.87
C GLU A 3 -3.40 -35.68 -9.01
N GLU A 4 -3.87 -34.85 -9.95
CA GLU A 4 -3.45 -33.45 -10.04
C GLU A 4 -3.72 -32.79 -8.68
N LYS A 5 -2.65 -32.48 -7.94
CA LYS A 5 -2.75 -31.75 -6.69
C LYS A 5 -3.36 -30.38 -7.00
N LYS A 6 -4.66 -30.24 -6.73
CA LYS A 6 -5.41 -29.00 -6.89
C LYS A 6 -4.70 -27.89 -6.10
N VAL A 7 -4.17 -26.91 -6.82
CA VAL A 7 -3.52 -25.74 -6.23
C VAL A 7 -4.55 -24.99 -5.39
N LYS A 8 -4.21 -24.69 -4.13
CA LYS A 8 -5.05 -23.90 -3.23
C LYS A 8 -4.62 -22.43 -3.33
N TRP A 9 -5.60 -21.55 -3.45
CA TRP A 9 -5.40 -20.10 -3.58
C TRP A 9 -5.83 -19.42 -2.28
N LEU A 10 -5.11 -18.36 -1.91
CA LEU A 10 -5.42 -17.51 -0.75
C LEU A 10 -6.46 -16.46 -1.13
N HIS A 11 -6.28 -15.81 -2.27
CA HIS A 11 -7.08 -14.69 -2.71
C HIS A 11 -7.00 -14.54 -4.24
N GLU A 12 -8.04 -13.95 -4.82
CA GLU A 12 -8.14 -13.65 -6.25
C GLU A 12 -8.73 -12.24 -6.40
N PHE A 13 -8.16 -11.44 -7.30
CA PHE A 13 -8.57 -10.06 -7.55
C PHE A 13 -8.33 -9.69 -9.02
N GLU A 14 -8.88 -8.54 -9.45
CA GLU A 14 -8.77 -8.06 -10.83
C GLU A 14 -8.09 -6.69 -10.89
N VAL A 15 -7.27 -6.49 -11.91
CA VAL A 15 -6.66 -5.20 -12.23
C VAL A 15 -6.97 -4.86 -13.69
N ASN A 16 -7.42 -3.65 -13.95
CA ASN A 16 -7.83 -3.23 -15.28
C ASN A 16 -6.64 -2.79 -16.11
N LYS A 17 -6.36 -3.48 -17.21
CA LYS A 17 -5.36 -3.09 -18.20
C LYS A 17 -6.00 -2.20 -19.25
N THR A 18 -5.50 -0.97 -19.41
CA THR A 18 -5.94 -0.06 -20.48
C THR A 18 -5.27 -0.46 -21.79
N VAL A 19 -6.06 -0.87 -22.78
CA VAL A 19 -5.60 -1.24 -24.12
C VAL A 19 -6.11 -0.20 -25.11
N LYS A 20 -5.21 0.37 -25.91
CA LYS A 20 -5.58 1.28 -27.01
C LYS A 20 -5.97 0.45 -28.22
N LYS A 21 -7.24 0.56 -28.65
CA LYS A 21 -7.77 -0.14 -29.81
C LYS A 21 -8.08 0.86 -30.91
N GLU A 22 -7.50 0.66 -32.10
CA GLU A 22 -7.86 1.43 -33.28
C GLU A 22 -9.14 0.86 -33.88
N VAL A 23 -10.23 1.62 -33.81
CA VAL A 23 -11.50 1.29 -34.48
C VAL A 23 -11.60 2.17 -35.72
N SER A 24 -11.60 1.54 -36.89
CA SER A 24 -11.90 2.20 -38.16
C SER A 24 -13.41 2.15 -38.41
N GLU A 25 -14.08 3.30 -38.42
CA GLU A 25 -15.46 3.43 -38.91
C GLU A 25 -15.43 3.91 -40.36
N ASP A 26 -16.20 3.27 -41.24
CA ASP A 26 -16.47 3.76 -42.59
C ASP A 26 -17.51 4.89 -42.50
N GLY A 27 -17.10 6.13 -42.75
CA GLY A 27 -17.97 7.31 -42.87
C GLY A 27 -18.09 7.77 -44.32
N LYS A 28 -19.06 8.64 -44.60
CA LYS A 28 -19.14 9.38 -45.88
C LYS A 28 -19.01 10.88 -45.65
N ASP A 29 -18.27 11.58 -46.50
CA ASP A 29 -18.19 13.04 -46.54
C ASP A 29 -19.51 13.66 -47.05
N GLU A 30 -19.67 14.97 -46.90
CA GLU A 30 -20.81 15.75 -47.44
C GLU A 30 -20.98 15.65 -48.97
N SER A 31 -20.03 15.02 -49.67
CA SER A 31 -20.07 14.73 -51.12
C SER A 31 -20.26 13.24 -51.47
N GLY A 32 -20.44 12.35 -50.49
CA GLY A 32 -20.83 10.96 -50.72
C GLY A 32 -19.73 9.95 -51.05
N GLU A 33 -18.44 10.31 -50.92
CA GLU A 33 -17.31 9.35 -50.99
C GLU A 33 -17.10 8.64 -49.64
N PRO A 34 -16.46 7.45 -49.58
CA PRO A 34 -16.18 6.77 -48.33
C PRO A 34 -14.86 7.23 -47.69
N ILE A 35 -14.89 7.78 -46.48
CA ILE A 35 -13.71 8.10 -45.65
C ILE A 35 -13.62 7.09 -44.49
N LYS A 36 -12.43 6.52 -44.26
CA LYS A 36 -12.12 5.80 -43.00
C LYS A 36 -11.78 6.79 -41.89
N ILE A 37 -12.59 6.83 -40.85
CA ILE A 37 -12.30 7.58 -39.62
C ILE A 37 -11.68 6.61 -38.62
N THR A 38 -10.38 6.73 -38.37
CA THR A 38 -9.68 5.97 -37.33
C THR A 38 -9.90 6.65 -35.98
N LYS A 39 -10.67 6.02 -35.08
CA LYS A 39 -10.83 6.45 -33.69
C LYS A 39 -9.99 5.53 -32.80
N GLN A 40 -9.13 6.13 -31.97
CA GLN A 40 -8.45 5.41 -30.89
C GLN A 40 -9.40 5.36 -29.70
N ILE A 41 -9.89 4.17 -29.35
CA ILE A 41 -10.73 3.93 -28.18
C ILE A 41 -9.88 3.24 -27.12
N GLU A 42 -9.88 3.78 -25.91
CA GLU A 42 -9.26 3.15 -24.74
C GLU A 42 -10.26 2.15 -24.14
N GLU A 43 -9.93 0.87 -24.18
CA GLU A 43 -10.74 -0.22 -23.61
C GLU A 43 -10.06 -0.74 -22.34
N LYS A 44 -10.80 -0.83 -21.24
CA LYS A 44 -10.30 -1.42 -19.98
C LYS A 44 -10.61 -2.91 -19.98
N VAL A 45 -9.57 -3.73 -20.03
CA VAL A 45 -9.68 -5.19 -20.00
C VAL A 45 -9.27 -5.67 -18.60
N PRO A 46 -10.15 -6.33 -17.83
CA PRO A 46 -9.79 -6.86 -16.52
C PRO A 46 -8.85 -8.06 -16.67
N VAL A 47 -7.73 -8.03 -15.96
CA VAL A 47 -6.79 -9.14 -15.83
C VAL A 47 -6.91 -9.70 -14.42
N LYS A 48 -7.10 -11.02 -14.32
CA LYS A 48 -7.23 -11.71 -13.02
C LYS A 48 -5.87 -12.05 -12.46
N PHE A 49 -5.70 -11.78 -11.17
CA PHE A 49 -4.55 -12.14 -10.37
C PHE A 49 -4.97 -13.09 -9.25
N CYS A 50 -4.06 -13.97 -8.84
CA CYS A 50 -4.30 -14.90 -7.76
C CYS A 50 -3.05 -15.13 -6.93
N LEU A 51 -3.26 -15.22 -5.61
CA LEU A 51 -2.20 -15.50 -4.64
C LEU A 51 -2.23 -16.97 -4.27
N LYS A 52 -1.14 -17.66 -4.52
CA LYS A 52 -1.00 -19.08 -4.20
C LYS A 52 -0.84 -19.27 -2.70
N ARG A 53 -1.55 -20.26 -2.13
CA ARG A 53 -1.31 -20.69 -0.76
C ARG A 53 0.03 -21.43 -0.68
N PRO A 54 0.99 -20.99 0.15
CA PRO A 54 2.25 -21.69 0.29
C PRO A 54 2.05 -23.12 0.76
N ASN A 55 2.90 -24.01 0.25
CA ASN A 55 3.04 -25.35 0.77
C ASN A 55 4.21 -25.40 1.77
N ARG A 56 4.34 -26.52 2.48
CA ARG A 56 5.45 -26.74 3.43
C ARG A 56 6.83 -26.42 2.82
N ARG A 57 7.07 -26.80 1.56
CA ARG A 57 8.35 -26.58 0.90
C ARG A 57 8.63 -25.09 0.71
N LEU A 58 7.64 -24.30 0.30
CA LEU A 58 7.80 -22.85 0.16
C LEU A 58 8.10 -22.18 1.50
N TYR A 59 7.55 -22.67 2.62
CA TYR A 59 7.93 -22.19 3.95
C TYR A 59 9.40 -22.53 4.28
N GLU A 60 9.85 -23.75 4.04
CA GLU A 60 11.25 -24.14 4.24
C GLU A 60 12.20 -23.30 3.36
N ASP A 61 11.83 -23.05 2.10
CA ASP A 61 12.60 -22.22 1.17
C ASP A 61 12.66 -20.75 1.64
N ALA A 62 11.55 -20.20 2.15
CA ALA A 62 11.48 -18.84 2.69
C ALA A 62 12.28 -18.67 4.00
N ASP A 63 12.22 -19.65 4.90
CA ASP A 63 12.98 -19.66 6.16
C ASP A 63 14.48 -19.69 5.88
N LEU A 64 14.91 -20.52 4.93
CA LEU A 64 16.30 -20.54 4.48
C LEU A 64 16.72 -19.19 3.87
N PHE A 65 15.87 -18.63 2.99
CA PHE A 65 16.12 -17.33 2.39
C PHE A 65 16.27 -16.23 3.45
N TYR A 66 15.37 -16.18 4.43
CA TYR A 66 15.45 -15.25 5.56
C TYR A 66 16.77 -15.40 6.31
N GLY A 67 17.17 -16.63 6.67
CA GLY A 67 18.42 -16.89 7.37
C GLY A 67 19.67 -16.43 6.61
N VAL A 68 19.69 -16.63 5.29
CA VAL A 68 20.78 -16.14 4.43
C VAL A 68 20.81 -14.61 4.41
N ARG A 69 19.68 -13.94 4.20
CA ARG A 69 19.61 -12.46 4.17
C ARG A 69 19.91 -11.82 5.51
N LEU A 70 19.53 -12.45 6.61
CA LEU A 70 19.93 -12.04 7.95
C LEU A 70 21.45 -12.14 8.12
N SER A 71 22.06 -13.26 7.72
CA SER A 71 23.51 -13.43 7.80
C SER A 71 24.27 -12.43 6.94
N GLU A 72 23.79 -12.13 5.72
CA GLU A 72 24.37 -11.10 4.86
C GLU A 72 24.27 -9.72 5.53
N GLY A 73 23.10 -9.33 6.04
CA GLY A 73 22.92 -8.05 6.72
C GLY A 73 23.89 -7.88 7.89
N ILE A 74 24.08 -8.92 8.71
CA ILE A 74 25.06 -8.92 9.81
C ILE A 74 26.49 -8.76 9.29
N LYS A 75 26.86 -9.46 8.21
CA LYS A 75 28.20 -9.36 7.59
C LYS A 75 28.47 -7.96 7.03
N GLU A 76 27.45 -7.31 6.48
CA GLU A 76 27.50 -5.92 6.00
C GLU A 76 27.45 -4.89 7.15
N GLY A 77 27.46 -5.33 8.41
CA GLY A 77 27.58 -4.47 9.59
C GLY A 77 26.26 -3.99 10.19
N LEU A 78 25.11 -4.52 9.75
CA LEU A 78 23.84 -4.22 10.40
C LEU A 78 23.80 -4.86 11.79
N LEU A 79 23.32 -4.09 12.77
CA LEU A 79 23.11 -4.59 14.11
C LEU A 79 21.82 -5.41 14.17
N THR A 80 21.87 -6.48 14.97
CA THR A 80 20.66 -7.22 15.34
C THR A 80 19.82 -6.39 16.30
N LYS A 81 18.51 -6.67 16.39
CA LYS A 81 17.62 -6.00 17.35
C LYS A 81 18.15 -6.07 18.77
N THR A 82 18.72 -7.21 19.16
CA THR A 82 19.32 -7.42 20.48
C THR A 82 20.58 -6.58 20.69
N LEU A 83 21.48 -6.53 19.71
CA LEU A 83 22.71 -5.73 19.82
C LEU A 83 22.41 -4.23 19.83
N LEU A 84 21.45 -3.80 19.02
CA LEU A 84 21.01 -2.40 18.98
C LEU A 84 20.33 -1.99 20.30
N ALA A 85 19.45 -2.83 20.84
CA ALA A 85 18.85 -2.60 22.16
C ALA A 85 19.92 -2.49 23.27
N LYS A 86 20.94 -3.35 23.23
CA LYS A 86 22.06 -3.29 24.18
C LYS A 86 22.85 -1.99 24.04
N ARG A 87 23.05 -1.50 22.81
CA ARG A 87 23.71 -0.21 22.56
C ARG A 87 22.90 0.94 23.15
N PHE A 88 21.60 1.03 22.86
CA PHE A 88 20.74 2.04 23.45
C PHE A 88 20.71 1.97 24.97
N SER A 89 20.68 0.76 25.55
CA SER A 89 20.76 0.59 27.02
C SER A 89 22.05 1.17 27.61
N ASN A 90 23.18 1.07 26.90
CA ASN A 90 24.44 1.66 27.36
C ASN A 90 24.46 3.18 27.19
N ASP A 91 23.73 3.70 26.21
CA ASP A 91 23.66 5.12 25.85
C ASP A 91 22.52 5.88 26.60
N GLY A 92 21.89 5.28 27.63
CA GLY A 92 20.86 5.92 28.46
C GLY A 92 19.40 5.56 28.11
N GLY A 93 19.21 4.61 27.21
CA GLY A 93 17.91 4.13 26.71
C GLY A 93 17.60 4.65 25.31
N THR A 94 16.44 4.26 24.80
CA THR A 94 15.91 4.67 23.49
C THR A 94 15.13 5.99 23.53
N MET A 95 14.85 6.52 24.73
CA MET A 95 14.09 7.74 24.96
C MET A 95 14.95 8.77 25.69
N SER A 96 14.88 10.02 25.24
CA SER A 96 15.31 11.20 25.98
C SER A 96 14.55 11.35 27.30
N GLU A 97 15.09 12.15 28.24
CA GLU A 97 14.38 12.47 29.49
C GLU A 97 13.04 13.17 29.22
N SER A 98 13.00 14.10 28.27
CA SER A 98 11.76 14.78 27.88
C SER A 98 10.71 13.84 27.30
N GLU A 99 11.10 12.84 26.51
CA GLU A 99 10.15 11.85 25.96
C GLU A 99 9.62 10.94 27.06
N LYS A 100 10.46 10.54 28.03
CA LYS A 100 10.02 9.76 29.20
C LYS A 100 9.00 10.54 30.02
N ASP A 101 9.24 11.83 30.28
CA ASP A 101 8.34 12.69 31.03
C ASP A 101 7.02 12.93 30.30
N ASN A 102 7.08 13.18 28.98
CA ASN A 102 5.91 13.34 28.14
C ASN A 102 5.06 12.05 28.09
N TYR A 103 5.71 10.89 27.91
CA TYR A 103 5.05 9.58 27.91
C TYR A 103 4.36 9.30 29.25
N ALA A 104 5.07 9.51 30.37
CA ALA A 104 4.50 9.34 31.71
C ALA A 104 3.32 10.27 31.95
N THR A 105 3.45 11.55 31.57
CA THR A 105 2.38 12.55 31.71
C THR A 105 1.16 12.20 30.86
N ALA A 106 1.35 11.78 29.60
CA ALA A 106 0.27 11.37 28.71
C ALA A 106 -0.45 10.12 29.26
N TYR A 107 0.31 9.15 29.78
CA TYR A 107 -0.23 7.93 30.38
C TYR A 107 -1.07 8.22 31.63
N GLU A 108 -0.56 9.08 32.55
CA GLU A 108 -1.31 9.51 33.73
C GLU A 108 -2.60 10.26 33.38
N LYS A 109 -2.53 11.17 32.40
CA LYS A 109 -3.70 11.89 31.88
C LYS A 109 -4.72 10.93 31.30
N LEU A 110 -4.28 9.95 30.49
CA LEU A 110 -5.18 8.97 29.88
C LEU A 110 -5.92 8.17 30.96
N ALA A 111 -5.20 7.67 31.96
CA ALA A 111 -5.81 6.96 33.09
C ALA A 111 -6.82 7.85 33.84
N ALA A 112 -6.52 9.13 34.04
CA ALA A 112 -7.44 10.07 34.68
C ALA A 112 -8.70 10.32 33.83
N VAL A 113 -8.56 10.46 32.51
CA VAL A 113 -9.69 10.64 31.57
C VAL A 113 -10.55 9.38 31.53
N GLU A 114 -9.96 8.19 31.46
CA GLU A 114 -10.70 6.93 31.49
C GLU A 114 -11.51 6.75 32.78
N ASN A 115 -10.93 7.12 33.93
CA ASN A 115 -11.66 7.14 35.20
C ASN A 115 -12.83 8.14 35.15
N LYS A 116 -12.67 9.33 34.56
CA LYS A 116 -13.78 10.29 34.37
C LYS A 116 -14.88 9.72 33.47
N ILE A 117 -14.52 9.01 32.39
CA ILE A 117 -15.47 8.35 31.50
C ILE A 117 -16.30 7.33 32.27
N GLN A 118 -15.65 6.44 33.04
CA GLN A 118 -16.34 5.43 33.85
C GLN A 118 -17.29 6.07 34.87
N ARG A 119 -16.85 7.12 35.57
CA ARG A 119 -17.69 7.86 36.52
C ARG A 119 -18.90 8.53 35.84
N ALA A 120 -18.70 9.09 34.65
CA ALA A 120 -19.77 9.68 33.86
C ALA A 120 -20.78 8.62 33.36
N GLN A 121 -20.31 7.43 32.96
CA GLN A 121 -21.17 6.32 32.52
C GLN A 121 -22.11 5.83 33.64
N ILE A 122 -21.58 5.68 34.86
CA ILE A 122 -22.33 5.28 36.07
C ILE A 122 -23.24 6.43 36.57
N ASN A 123 -23.13 7.62 35.97
CA ASN A 123 -23.88 8.82 36.31
C ASN A 123 -23.79 9.18 37.81
N LEU A 124 -22.58 9.12 38.38
CA LEU A 124 -22.35 9.50 39.78
C LEU A 124 -22.78 10.95 40.08
N GLU A 125 -22.80 11.82 39.07
CA GLU A 125 -23.14 13.24 39.19
C GLU A 125 -24.63 13.53 38.98
N LYS A 126 -25.46 12.51 38.68
CA LYS A 126 -26.92 12.63 38.46
C LYS A 126 -27.31 13.74 37.46
N ILE A 127 -26.52 13.89 36.40
CA ILE A 127 -26.76 14.85 35.31
C ILE A 127 -27.76 14.29 34.29
N SER A 128 -28.30 15.16 33.43
CA SER A 128 -29.25 14.76 32.39
C SER A 128 -28.61 13.84 31.35
N GLU A 129 -29.40 12.96 30.71
CA GLU A 129 -28.86 11.99 29.74
C GLU A 129 -28.17 12.67 28.54
N LYS A 130 -28.64 13.86 28.15
CA LYS A 130 -28.04 14.65 27.07
C LYS A 130 -26.68 15.22 27.47
N GLU A 131 -26.57 15.83 28.64
CA GLU A 131 -25.30 16.37 29.15
C GLU A 131 -24.29 15.27 29.44
N LYS A 132 -24.77 14.12 29.95
CA LYS A 132 -23.95 12.91 30.14
C LYS A 132 -23.35 12.43 28.83
N THR A 133 -24.16 12.35 27.79
CA THR A 133 -23.71 11.91 26.46
C THR A 133 -22.66 12.85 25.88
N GLU A 134 -22.87 14.17 26.00
CA GLU A 134 -21.91 15.15 25.49
C GLU A 134 -20.60 15.13 26.27
N LYS A 135 -20.66 15.06 27.61
CA LYS A 135 -19.47 14.96 28.46
C LYS A 135 -18.66 13.68 28.20
N ILE A 136 -19.33 12.55 27.99
CA ILE A 136 -18.66 11.30 27.60
C ILE A 136 -17.99 11.46 26.23
N ARG A 137 -18.67 12.11 25.27
CA ARG A 137 -18.11 12.35 23.93
C ARG A 137 -16.85 13.22 23.98
N GLU A 138 -16.85 14.29 24.76
CA GLU A 138 -15.66 15.15 24.94
C GLU A 138 -14.50 14.38 25.57
N LEU A 139 -14.75 13.64 26.65
CA LEU A 139 -13.73 12.82 27.30
C LEU A 139 -13.20 11.70 26.39
N MET A 140 -14.06 11.12 25.55
CA MET A 140 -13.64 10.13 24.55
C MET A 140 -12.72 10.75 23.50
N LYS A 141 -12.98 11.99 23.04
CA LYS A 141 -12.08 12.69 22.12
C LYS A 141 -10.71 12.93 22.77
N GLU A 142 -10.69 13.43 24.01
CA GLU A 142 -9.45 13.63 24.77
C GLU A 142 -8.67 12.31 24.94
N ALA A 143 -9.37 11.20 25.22
CA ALA A 143 -8.75 9.88 25.32
C ALA A 143 -8.17 9.38 23.99
N ILE A 144 -8.84 9.68 22.86
CA ILE A 144 -8.34 9.33 21.52
C ILE A 144 -7.06 10.12 21.20
N GLU A 145 -7.04 11.42 21.49
CA GLU A 145 -5.86 12.27 21.29
C GLU A 145 -4.67 11.78 22.13
N LEU A 146 -4.88 11.50 23.42
CA LEU A 146 -3.82 10.98 24.29
C LEU A 146 -3.30 9.60 23.85
N ARG A 147 -4.18 8.74 23.33
CA ARG A 147 -3.78 7.44 22.77
C ARG A 147 -2.95 7.61 21.51
N TYR A 148 -3.31 8.56 20.66
CA TYR A 148 -2.53 8.89 19.47
C TYR A 148 -1.13 9.38 19.84
N ASP A 149 -1.00 10.27 20.82
CA ASP A 149 0.30 10.77 21.30
C ASP A 149 1.19 9.63 21.83
N LEU A 150 0.63 8.75 22.68
CA LEU A 150 1.35 7.58 23.19
C LEU A 150 1.79 6.64 22.06
N GLN A 151 0.89 6.37 21.11
CA GLN A 151 1.20 5.55 19.94
C GLN A 151 2.28 6.18 19.06
N SER A 152 2.31 7.52 18.92
CA SER A 152 3.36 8.22 18.18
C SER A 152 4.73 7.98 18.81
N ILE A 153 4.84 8.14 20.14
CA ILE A 153 6.09 7.90 20.87
C ILE A 153 6.53 6.43 20.73
N GLU A 154 5.61 5.49 20.82
CA GLU A 154 5.89 4.06 20.66
C GLU A 154 6.35 3.72 19.23
N ASN A 155 5.73 4.33 18.22
CA ASN A 155 6.11 4.16 16.83
C ASN A 155 7.51 4.73 16.55
N GLU A 156 7.81 5.92 17.06
CA GLU A 156 9.14 6.54 16.96
C GLU A 156 10.19 5.61 17.58
N GLN A 157 9.91 5.06 18.77
CA GLN A 157 10.80 4.13 19.44
C GLN A 157 10.98 2.81 18.67
N SER A 158 9.89 2.29 18.08
CA SER A 158 9.94 1.09 17.24
C SER A 158 10.74 1.33 15.96
N SER A 159 10.63 2.52 15.37
CA SER A 159 11.30 2.87 14.10
C SER A 159 12.82 2.82 14.20
N LEU A 160 13.37 3.00 15.42
CA LEU A 160 14.80 2.82 15.69
C LEU A 160 15.30 1.42 15.33
N PHE A 161 14.40 0.42 15.30
CA PHE A 161 14.72 -0.96 14.97
C PHE A 161 14.43 -1.33 13.51
N ASP A 162 13.89 -0.42 12.69
CA ASP A 162 13.54 -0.70 11.29
C ASP A 162 14.77 -0.96 10.42
N GLN A 163 15.93 -0.44 10.84
CA GLN A 163 17.20 -0.63 10.13
C GLN A 163 18.01 -1.85 10.62
N THR A 164 17.46 -2.65 11.53
CA THR A 164 18.14 -3.86 12.00
C THR A 164 18.30 -4.90 10.90
N ALA A 165 19.26 -5.80 11.10
CA ALA A 165 19.49 -6.92 10.18
C ALA A 165 18.23 -7.78 10.00
N GLU A 166 17.49 -8.02 11.09
CA GLU A 166 16.23 -8.77 11.08
C GLU A 166 15.14 -8.05 10.27
N SER A 167 14.95 -6.74 10.47
CA SER A 167 13.96 -5.96 9.71
C SER A 167 14.28 -5.94 8.21
N ARG A 168 15.55 -5.77 7.84
CA ARG A 168 15.99 -5.83 6.43
C ARG A 168 15.79 -7.21 5.82
N ALA A 169 16.11 -8.28 6.54
CA ALA A 169 15.90 -9.65 6.10
C ALA A 169 14.40 -9.95 5.94
N LYS A 170 13.58 -9.53 6.90
CA LYS A 170 12.12 -9.70 6.86
C LYS A 170 11.52 -9.03 5.62
N ASN A 171 11.88 -7.77 5.33
CA ASN A 171 11.37 -7.06 4.16
C ASN A 171 11.77 -7.76 2.85
N LYS A 172 13.00 -8.29 2.76
CA LYS A 172 13.42 -9.10 1.60
C LYS A 172 12.61 -10.40 1.49
N THR A 173 12.29 -11.04 2.61
CA THR A 173 11.46 -12.26 2.61
C THR A 173 10.01 -11.96 2.22
N ILE A 174 9.45 -10.82 2.60
CA ILE A 174 8.13 -10.39 2.11
C ILE A 174 8.14 -10.24 0.59
N LEU A 175 9.16 -9.59 0.02
CA LEU A 175 9.33 -9.53 -1.43
C LEU A 175 9.49 -10.92 -2.04
N TRP A 176 10.26 -11.81 -1.42
CA TRP A 176 10.35 -13.21 -1.85
C TRP A 176 8.97 -13.87 -1.91
N TRP A 177 8.12 -13.68 -0.90
CA TRP A 177 6.75 -14.18 -0.95
C TRP A 177 5.95 -13.60 -2.11
N VAL A 178 6.05 -12.30 -2.38
CA VAL A 178 5.41 -11.66 -3.55
C VAL A 178 5.86 -12.35 -4.84
N LEU A 179 7.16 -12.55 -5.04
CA LEU A 179 7.71 -13.13 -6.27
C LEU A 179 7.31 -14.60 -6.49
N PHE A 180 7.12 -15.37 -5.42
CA PHE A 180 6.85 -16.81 -5.48
C PHE A 180 5.38 -17.18 -5.35
N LEU A 181 4.53 -16.28 -4.84
CA LEU A 181 3.09 -16.54 -4.64
C LEU A 181 2.19 -15.85 -5.66
N SER A 182 2.69 -14.91 -6.45
CA SER A 182 1.89 -14.12 -7.39
C SER A 182 1.72 -14.82 -8.73
N PHE A 183 0.45 -15.03 -9.13
CA PHE A 183 0.06 -15.60 -10.41
C PHE A 183 -0.98 -14.70 -11.09
N MET A 184 -1.05 -14.78 -12.41
CA MET A 184 -2.05 -14.10 -13.23
C MET A 184 -2.70 -15.09 -14.19
N ASP A 185 -3.92 -14.79 -14.61
CA ASP A 185 -4.65 -15.55 -15.63
C ASP A 185 -4.26 -15.04 -17.02
N GLU A 186 -3.62 -15.91 -17.80
CA GLU A 186 -3.33 -15.70 -19.22
C GLU A 186 -4.04 -16.82 -20.01
N GLU A 187 -5.02 -16.43 -20.83
CA GLU A 187 -5.77 -17.36 -21.71
C GLU A 187 -6.42 -18.56 -20.98
N GLY A 188 -6.78 -18.40 -19.70
CA GLY A 188 -7.37 -19.45 -18.87
C GLY A 188 -6.34 -20.30 -18.12
N GLU A 189 -5.04 -20.03 -18.31
CA GLU A 189 -3.95 -20.65 -17.57
C GLU A 189 -3.39 -19.70 -16.52
N ARG A 190 -3.13 -20.22 -15.32
CA ARG A 190 -2.54 -19.43 -14.22
C ARG A 190 -1.03 -19.51 -14.29
N VAL A 191 -0.40 -18.42 -14.73
CA VAL A 191 1.05 -18.31 -14.91
C VAL A 191 1.68 -17.43 -13.82
N PRO A 192 2.93 -17.69 -13.41
CA PRO A 192 3.62 -16.83 -12.44
C PRO A 192 3.83 -15.42 -13.00
N VAL A 193 3.47 -14.39 -12.22
CA VAL A 193 3.60 -12.97 -12.64
C VAL A 193 5.05 -12.59 -12.98
N PHE A 194 6.00 -13.13 -12.19
CA PHE A 194 7.41 -12.81 -12.27
C PHE A 194 8.22 -13.90 -13.00
N GLY A 195 7.56 -14.70 -13.85
CA GLY A 195 8.17 -15.82 -14.56
C GLY A 195 8.57 -16.99 -13.65
N ASP A 196 9.19 -18.00 -14.26
CA ASP A 196 9.76 -19.15 -13.56
C ASP A 196 11.22 -18.90 -13.18
N GLY A 197 11.74 -19.70 -12.25
CA GLY A 197 13.16 -19.67 -11.91
C GLY A 197 13.48 -19.37 -10.46
N ILE A 198 14.74 -19.02 -10.23
CA ILE A 198 15.26 -18.67 -8.89
C ILE A 198 14.88 -17.24 -8.50
N TYR A 199 15.18 -16.87 -7.24
CA TYR A 199 14.83 -15.55 -6.71
C TYR A 199 15.38 -14.40 -7.56
N GLU A 200 16.62 -14.51 -8.00
CA GLU A 200 17.33 -13.47 -8.77
C GLU A 200 16.70 -13.24 -10.15
N GLU A 201 16.23 -14.29 -10.82
CA GLU A 201 15.55 -14.20 -12.12
C GLU A 201 14.17 -13.55 -11.98
N LYS A 202 13.42 -13.94 -10.94
CA LYS A 202 12.13 -13.33 -10.60
C LYS A 202 12.26 -11.87 -10.17
N LEU A 203 13.32 -11.54 -9.42
CA LEU A 203 13.61 -10.19 -8.99
C LEU A 203 13.92 -9.29 -10.20
N ALA A 204 14.70 -9.77 -11.16
CA ALA A 204 14.96 -9.02 -12.39
C ALA A 204 13.66 -8.71 -13.17
N LYS A 205 12.69 -9.63 -13.18
CA LYS A 205 11.37 -9.37 -13.78
C LYS A 205 10.55 -8.35 -13.00
N TYR A 206 10.65 -8.38 -11.68
CA TYR A 206 10.03 -7.36 -10.82
C TYR A 206 10.65 -5.98 -11.07
N ASP A 207 11.98 -5.89 -11.14
CA ASP A 207 12.69 -4.64 -11.40
C ASP A 207 12.33 -4.09 -12.80
N GLU A 208 12.20 -4.94 -13.82
CA GLU A 208 11.73 -4.55 -15.16
C GLU A 208 10.33 -3.89 -15.10
N TYR A 209 9.40 -4.45 -14.33
CA TYR A 209 8.05 -3.88 -14.21
C TYR A 209 8.03 -2.54 -13.46
N GLU A 210 8.87 -2.38 -12.44
CA GLU A 210 9.02 -1.11 -11.69
C GLU A 210 9.70 -0.04 -12.55
N GLU A 211 10.71 -0.41 -13.35
CA GLU A 211 11.42 0.51 -14.25
C GLU A 211 10.58 0.95 -15.45
N ASP A 212 9.70 0.08 -15.95
CA ASP A 212 8.79 0.37 -17.08
C ASP A 212 7.73 1.44 -16.73
N ASP A 213 7.52 1.74 -15.45
CA ASP A 213 6.54 2.70 -14.90
C ASP A 213 5.14 2.58 -15.55
N ASN A 214 4.71 1.34 -15.77
CA ASN A 214 3.43 1.04 -16.37
C ASN A 214 2.35 1.05 -15.28
N LEU A 215 1.37 1.96 -15.38
CA LEU A 215 0.26 2.07 -14.43
C LEU A 215 -0.41 0.74 -14.08
N PHE A 216 -0.58 -0.16 -15.05
CA PHE A 216 -1.16 -1.48 -14.83
C PHE A 216 -0.28 -2.34 -13.91
N TRP A 217 1.03 -2.38 -14.18
CA TRP A 217 1.97 -3.17 -13.38
C TRP A 217 2.21 -2.53 -12.01
N ASN A 218 2.30 -1.20 -11.93
CA ASN A 218 2.40 -0.48 -10.67
C ASN A 218 1.21 -0.80 -9.76
N GLU A 219 -0.02 -0.78 -10.29
CA GLU A 219 -1.22 -1.12 -9.52
C GLU A 219 -1.23 -2.59 -9.10
N ALA A 220 -0.91 -3.51 -10.03
CA ALA A 220 -0.88 -4.94 -9.75
C ALA A 220 0.17 -5.30 -8.69
N ILE A 221 1.40 -4.81 -8.83
CA ILE A 221 2.49 -5.04 -7.89
C ILE A 221 2.17 -4.45 -6.53
N ARG A 222 1.62 -3.23 -6.48
CA ARG A 222 1.16 -2.61 -5.23
C ARG A 222 0.16 -3.52 -4.52
N LYS A 223 -0.92 -3.94 -5.21
CA LYS A 223 -1.93 -4.84 -4.64
C LYS A 223 -1.34 -6.16 -4.15
N LEU A 224 -0.50 -6.82 -4.96
CA LEU A 224 0.20 -8.06 -4.57
C LEU A 224 1.05 -7.89 -3.31
N ALA A 225 1.84 -6.81 -3.23
CA ALA A 225 2.71 -6.53 -2.10
C ALA A 225 1.92 -6.32 -0.79
N TYR A 226 0.80 -5.58 -0.86
CA TYR A 226 -0.07 -5.38 0.29
C TYR A 226 -0.71 -6.67 0.78
N TYR A 227 -1.36 -7.43 -0.11
CA TYR A 227 -2.02 -8.68 0.27
C TYR A 227 -1.04 -9.68 0.89
N VAL A 228 0.17 -9.79 0.33
CA VAL A 228 1.22 -10.65 0.89
C VAL A 228 1.70 -10.13 2.25
N SER A 229 1.84 -8.82 2.43
CA SER A 229 2.27 -8.23 3.71
C SER A 229 1.25 -8.46 4.83
N PHE A 230 -0.04 -8.25 4.54
CA PHE A 230 -1.13 -8.54 5.48
C PHE A 230 -1.18 -10.03 5.83
N TRP A 231 -1.00 -10.90 4.83
CA TRP A 231 -1.00 -12.35 5.05
C TRP A 231 0.22 -12.80 5.87
N GLU A 232 1.43 -12.32 5.56
CA GLU A 232 2.66 -12.68 6.28
C GLU A 232 2.64 -12.22 7.74
N SER A 233 2.04 -11.06 8.00
CA SER A 233 1.87 -10.53 9.35
C SER A 233 0.79 -11.26 10.17
N GLY A 234 0.05 -12.19 9.57
CA GLY A 234 -1.03 -12.94 10.20
C GLY A 234 -2.30 -12.13 10.42
N GLN A 235 -2.42 -10.97 9.77
CA GLN A 235 -3.61 -10.11 9.87
C GLN A 235 -4.79 -10.65 9.04
N VAL A 236 -4.50 -11.46 8.01
CA VAL A 236 -5.52 -12.07 7.16
C VAL A 236 -5.21 -13.55 6.90
N GLU A 237 -6.23 -14.39 7.06
CA GLU A 237 -6.12 -15.84 6.84
C GLU A 237 -7.30 -16.41 6.03
N SER A 238 -8.43 -15.69 5.99
CA SER A 238 -9.66 -16.09 5.33
C SER A 238 -9.97 -15.22 4.10
N PRO A 239 -10.72 -15.72 3.11
CA PRO A 239 -11.19 -14.93 1.98
C PRO A 239 -12.00 -13.69 2.40
N GLU A 240 -12.75 -13.76 3.50
CA GLU A 240 -13.50 -12.62 4.04
C GLU A 240 -12.58 -11.51 4.53
N ASP A 241 -11.42 -11.84 5.13
CA ASP A 241 -10.45 -10.85 5.60
C ASP A 241 -9.85 -10.04 4.45
N PHE A 242 -9.61 -10.71 3.30
CA PHE A 242 -9.11 -10.03 2.10
C PHE A 242 -10.12 -9.03 1.52
N GLN A 243 -11.43 -9.28 1.64
CA GLN A 243 -12.45 -8.30 1.21
C GLN A 243 -12.38 -7.00 2.03
N GLY A 244 -11.97 -7.08 3.30
CA GLY A 244 -11.70 -5.89 4.12
C GLY A 244 -10.58 -5.03 3.53
N ILE A 245 -9.52 -5.67 3.02
CA ILE A 245 -8.39 -5.00 2.36
C ILE A 245 -8.83 -4.39 1.02
N ASP A 246 -9.66 -5.10 0.25
CA ASP A 246 -10.18 -4.58 -1.03
C ASP A 246 -10.93 -3.26 -0.86
N ASN A 247 -11.69 -3.13 0.24
CA ASN A 247 -12.39 -1.89 0.57
C ASN A 247 -11.41 -0.73 0.88
N ILE A 248 -10.32 -1.01 1.62
CA ILE A 248 -9.29 -0.02 1.91
C ILE A 248 -8.65 0.48 0.61
N PHE A 249 -8.37 -0.41 -0.33
CA PHE A 249 -7.87 -0.02 -1.65
C PHE A 249 -8.87 0.83 -2.43
N ALA A 250 -10.15 0.44 -2.45
CA ALA A 250 -11.18 1.19 -3.14
C ALA A 250 -11.39 2.59 -2.55
N GLU A 251 -11.15 2.79 -1.25
CA GLU A 251 -11.18 4.10 -0.60
C GLU A 251 -9.92 4.93 -0.88
N ALA A 252 -8.74 4.30 -0.91
CA ALA A 252 -7.49 4.95 -1.28
C ALA A 252 -7.50 5.43 -2.76
N GLU A 253 -8.02 4.62 -3.68
CA GLU A 253 -8.16 5.01 -5.08
C GLU A 253 -9.13 6.20 -5.27
N LYS A 254 -10.22 6.25 -4.49
CA LYS A 254 -11.16 7.38 -4.53
C LYS A 254 -10.52 8.68 -4.08
N THR A 255 -9.75 8.64 -2.99
CA THR A 255 -9.06 9.82 -2.44
C THR A 255 -7.96 10.31 -3.39
N GLU A 256 -7.21 9.42 -4.04
CA GLU A 256 -6.23 9.79 -5.09
C GLU A 256 -6.91 10.44 -6.33
N THR A 257 -8.11 9.99 -6.73
CA THR A 257 -8.85 10.60 -7.85
C THR A 257 -9.45 11.98 -7.52
N GLU A 258 -9.87 12.21 -6.27
CA GLU A 258 -10.46 13.49 -5.84
C GLU A 258 -9.41 14.60 -5.70
N GLU A 259 -8.16 14.27 -5.32
CA GLU A 259 -7.07 15.26 -5.27
C GLU A 259 -6.49 15.60 -6.67
N GLY A 260 -6.70 14.72 -7.66
CA GLY A 260 -6.28 14.92 -9.06
C GLY A 260 -7.18 15.85 -9.89
N GLU A 261 -8.42 16.12 -9.46
CA GLU A 261 -9.36 17.03 -10.14
C GLU A 261 -9.24 18.48 -9.64
N ASN A 262 -8.06 19.10 -9.74
CA ASN A 262 -7.96 20.57 -9.66
C ASN A 262 -8.11 21.16 -11.08
N PRO A 263 -9.08 22.06 -11.34
CA PRO A 263 -9.47 22.42 -12.70
C PRO A 263 -8.37 23.17 -13.46
N LYS A 264 -8.11 22.72 -14.70
CA LYS A 264 -7.25 23.36 -15.71
C LYS A 264 -7.40 24.89 -15.69
N PRO A 265 -6.29 25.66 -15.70
CA PRO A 265 -6.36 27.12 -15.74
C PRO A 265 -7.02 27.58 -17.04
N LYS A 266 -8.12 28.33 -16.92
CA LYS A 266 -8.83 28.95 -18.05
C LYS A 266 -7.86 29.82 -18.85
N ALA A 267 -7.58 29.40 -20.09
CA ALA A 267 -6.79 30.16 -21.05
C ALA A 267 -7.44 31.53 -21.29
N LYS A 268 -6.71 32.61 -20.92
CA LYS A 268 -7.06 33.99 -21.26
C LYS A 268 -7.10 34.13 -22.79
N LYS A 269 -8.27 34.45 -23.34
CA LYS A 269 -8.48 34.86 -24.73
C LYS A 269 -7.53 36.02 -25.07
N ARG A 270 -6.55 35.79 -25.95
CA ARG A 270 -5.78 36.85 -26.60
C ARG A 270 -6.60 37.39 -27.78
N ALA A 271 -6.87 38.69 -27.76
CA ALA A 271 -7.50 39.44 -28.83
C ALA A 271 -6.62 39.49 -30.11
N PRO A 272 -7.21 39.61 -31.31
CA PRO A 272 -6.48 39.53 -32.58
C PRO A 272 -5.68 40.81 -32.88
N LYS A 273 -4.41 40.63 -33.27
CA LYS A 273 -3.51 41.70 -33.75
C LYS A 273 -3.98 42.22 -35.12
N LYS A 274 -4.20 43.54 -35.22
CA LYS A 274 -4.39 44.27 -36.48
C LYS A 274 -3.09 44.28 -37.31
N LYS A 275 -3.22 44.07 -38.62
CA LYS A 275 -2.19 44.28 -39.65
C LYS A 275 -1.96 45.78 -39.91
N ALA A 276 -0.69 46.17 -40.05
CA ALA A 276 -0.16 47.32 -40.81
C ALA A 276 1.36 47.34 -40.57
N LYS A 277 2.29 47.68 -41.47
CA LYS A 277 2.33 47.91 -42.93
C LYS A 277 3.84 47.98 -43.24
N ALA A 278 4.28 47.47 -44.39
CA ALA A 278 5.66 47.56 -44.85
C ALA A 278 6.10 49.01 -45.09
N VAL A 279 7.35 49.35 -44.76
CA VAL A 279 8.15 50.37 -45.46
C VAL A 279 9.62 49.94 -45.44
N ALA A 280 10.22 50.03 -46.62
CA ALA A 280 11.59 49.67 -46.99
C ALA A 280 12.64 50.70 -46.52
N GLY A 281 13.91 50.34 -46.68
CA GLY A 281 14.96 51.32 -46.98
C GLY A 281 16.31 51.06 -46.32
N ASN A 282 17.25 50.61 -47.16
CA ASN A 282 18.72 50.59 -47.06
C ASN A 282 19.40 49.75 -45.98
#